data_AF-A0A3D5VIX7-F1
#
_entry.id   AF-A0A3D5VIX7-F1
#
_cell.length_a   1.000
_cell.length_b   1.000
_cell.length_c   1.000
_cell.angle_alpha   90.00
_cell.angle_beta   90.00
_cell.angle_gamma   90.00
#
_symmetry.space_group_name_H-M   'P 1'
#
loop_
_entity.id
_entity.type
_entity.pdbx_description
1 polymer ?
#
loop_
_entity_poly.entity_id
_entity_poly.type
_entity_poly.pdbx_seq_one_letter_code
_entity_poly.pdbx_strand_id
1 'polypeptide(L)' 'MIRLEGINKTFRVARRKSGFGRAVRALLSREHETIHALRDVSFTIEDGEMVG' A
#
# COMPACT_ATOMS: atom_id res chain seq x y z
N MET A 1 24.54 -3.62 -10.26
CA MET A 1 24.32 -2.87 -9.02
C MET A 1 22.88 -2.36 -9.02
N ILE A 2 22.11 -2.66 -7.98
CA ILE A 2 20.76 -2.11 -7.74
C ILE A 2 20.83 -1.23 -6.50
N ARG A 3 20.26 -0.03 -6.55
CA ARG A 3 20.22 0.89 -5.40
C ARG A 3 18.83 1.47 -5.24
N LEU A 4 18.28 1.35 -4.04
CA LEU A 4 16.97 1.87 -3.65
C LEU A 4 17.18 2.79 -2.44
N GLU A 5 16.58 3.97 -2.50
CA GLU A 5 16.67 4.99 -1.45
C GLU A 5 15.28 5.52 -1.16
N GLY A 6 14.87 5.45 0.12
CA GLY A 6 13.62 6.01 0.62
C GLY A 6 12.36 5.52 -0.11
N ILE A 7 12.34 4.27 -0.55
CA ILE A 7 11.23 3.76 -1.36
C ILE A 7 10.00 3.52 -0.48
N ASN A 8 8.89 4.08 -0.92
CA ASN A 8 7.60 3.99 -0.27
C ASN A 8 6.58 3.40 -1.25
N LYS A 9 5.67 2.54 -0.74
CA LYS A 9 4.58 2.00 -1.54
C LYS A 9 3.32 1.91 -0.70
N THR A 10 2.24 2.47 -1.22
CA THR A 10 0.93 2.46 -0.59
C THR A 10 -0.13 1.90 -1.51
N PHE A 11 -1.10 1.20 -0.95
CA PHE A 11 -2.30 0.75 -1.64
C PHE A 11 -3.53 1.43 -1.03
N ARG A 12 -4.49 1.80 -1.88
CA ARG A 12 -5.81 2.28 -1.45
C ARG A 12 -6.80 1.14 -1.60
N VAL A 13 -7.29 0.63 -0.48
CA VAL A 13 -8.21 -0.52 -0.44
C VAL A 13 -9.60 -0.02 -0.06
N ALA A 14 -10.60 -0.34 -0.88
CA ALA A 14 -11.98 0.03 -0.57
C ALA A 14 -12.47 -0.74 0.68
N ARG A 15 -12.89 -0.01 1.71
CA ARG A 15 -13.40 -0.58 2.96
C ARG A 15 -14.91 -0.80 2.85
N ARG A 16 -15.35 -2.06 2.84
CA ARG A 16 -16.79 -2.40 2.87
C ARG A 16 -17.30 -2.33 4.30
N LYS A 17 -18.19 -1.38 4.61
CA LYS A 17 -18.93 -1.37 5.88
C LYS A 17 -20.15 -2.30 5.75
N SER A 18 -20.25 -3.33 6.58
CA SER A 18 -21.47 -4.14 6.72
C SER A 18 -22.55 -3.36 7.49
N GLY A 19 -23.82 -3.51 7.08
CA GLY A 19 -24.99 -2.91 7.76
C GLY A 19 -26.00 -2.26 6.80
N PHE A 20 -27.26 -2.72 6.85
CA PHE A 20 -28.37 -2.36 5.95
C PHE A 20 -28.65 -0.84 5.89
N GLY A 21 -28.50 -0.11 7.01
CA GLY A 21 -28.71 1.34 7.08
C GLY A 21 -27.56 2.21 6.53
N ARG A 22 -26.40 1.63 6.18
CA ARG A 22 -25.24 2.36 5.63
C ARG A 22 -25.08 2.22 4.11
N ALA A 23 -25.87 1.34 3.47
CA ALA A 23 -25.79 1.07 2.04
C ALA A 23 -26.05 2.32 1.17
N VAL A 24 -26.97 3.21 1.59
CA VAL A 24 -27.26 4.47 0.90
C VAL A 24 -26.09 5.47 1.01
N ARG A 25 -25.36 5.46 2.14
CA ARG A 25 -24.17 6.32 2.36
C ARG A 25 -22.93 5.81 1.62
N ALA A 26 -22.85 4.50 1.39
CA ALA A 26 -21.77 3.85 0.63
C ALA A 26 -21.81 4.17 -0.88
N LEU A 27 -22.95 4.60 -1.42
CA LEU A 27 -23.09 5.06 -2.81
C LEU A 27 -22.50 6.47 -3.04
N LEU A 28 -22.40 7.30 -1.99
CA LEU A 28 -21.90 8.68 -2.06
C LEU A 28 -20.43 8.84 -1.65
N SER A 29 -19.91 7.98 -0.76
CA SER A 29 -18.49 7.99 -0.38
C SER A 29 -17.96 6.56 -0.20
N ARG A 30 -17.27 6.03 -1.22
CA ARG A 30 -16.45 4.83 -1.06
C ARG A 30 -15.26 5.17 -0.16
N GLU A 31 -15.35 4.79 1.11
CA GLU A 31 -14.22 4.92 2.03
C GLU A 31 -13.09 4.00 1.58
N HIS A 32 -11.91 4.58 1.35
CA HIS A 32 -10.70 3.84 1.03
C HIS A 32 -9.75 3.94 2.23
N GLU A 33 -9.20 2.81 2.63
CA GLU A 33 -8.13 2.72 3.61
C GLU A 33 -6.78 2.72 2.90
N THR A 34 -5.82 3.45 3.42
CA THR A 34 -4.45 3.49 2.88
C THR A 34 -3.58 2.51 3.65
N ILE A 35 -3.05 1.51 2.95
CA ILE A 35 -2.13 0.52 3.50
C ILE A 35 -0.74 0.84 2.99
N HIS A 36 0.20 1.06 3.90
CA HIS A 36 1.62 1.23 3.57
C HIS A 36 2.30 -0.14 3.45
N ALA A 37 2.58 -0.56 2.23
CA ALA A 37 3.24 -1.82 1.90
C ALA A 37 4.77 -1.74 2.00
N LEU A 38 5.35 -0.59 1.64
CA LEU A 38 6.76 -0.28 1.88
C LEU A 38 6.83 1.10 2.54
N ARG A 39 7.68 1.24 3.57
CA ARG A 39 7.90 2.50 4.27
C ARG A 39 9.40 2.77 4.32
N ASP A 40 9.82 3.81 3.62
CA ASP A 40 11.19 4.34 3.65
C ASP A 40 12.29 3.28 3.50
N VAL A 41 12.13 2.38 2.53
CA VAL A 41 13.03 1.26 2.32
C VAL A 41 14.25 1.69 1.51
N SER A 42 15.45 1.47 2.04
CA SER A 42 16.72 1.77 1.38
C SER A 42 17.69 0.60 1.46
N PHE A 43 18.26 0.20 0.33
CA PHE A 43 19.30 -0.82 0.27
C PHE A 43 20.07 -0.77 -1.05
N THR A 44 21.22 -1.44 -1.10
CA THR A 44 22.01 -1.64 -2.31
C THR A 44 22.25 -3.14 -2.49
N ILE A 45 22.21 -3.62 -3.73
CA ILE A 45 22.62 -4.97 -4.13
C ILE A 45 23.79 -4.80 -5.10
N GLU A 46 24.93 -5.38 -4.76
CA GLU A 46 26.15 -5.31 -5.56
C GLU A 46 26.14 -6.32 -6.72
N ASP A 47 27.08 -6.16 -7.66
CA ASP A 47 27.23 -7.11 -8.77
C ASP A 47 27.65 -8.50 -8.26
N GLY A 48 26.87 -9.52 -8.65
CA GLY A 48 27.09 -10.91 -8.22
C GLY A 48 26.51 -11.25 -6.84
N GLU A 49 25.91 -10.30 -6.13
CA GLU A 49 25.23 -10.55 -4.86
C GLU A 49 23.88 -11.26 -5.09
N MET A 50 23.66 -12.38 -4.39
CA MET A 50 22.39 -13.12 -4.41
C MET A 50 21.56 -12.78 -3.17
N VAL A 51 20.33 -12.32 -3.38
CA VAL A 51 19.35 -11.99 -2.33
C VAL A 51 18.01 -12.64 -2.63
N GLY A 52 17.30 -13.11 -1.60
CA GLY A 52 16.01 -13.81 -1.69
C GLY A 52 15.11 -13.55 -0.50
#